data_AF-A0A6B1EW13-F1
#
_entry.id   AF-A0A6B1EW13-F1
#
_cell.length_a   1.000
_cell.length_b   1.000
_cell.length_c   1.000
_cell.angle_alpha   90.00
_cell.angle_beta   90.00
_cell.angle_gamma   90.00
#
_symmetry.space_group_name_H-M   'P 1'
#
loop_
_entity.id
_entity.type
_entity.pdbx_description
1 polymer ?
#
loop_
_entity_poly.entity_id
_entity_poly.type
_entity_poly.pdbx_seq_one_letter_code
_entity_poly.pdbx_strand_id
1 'polypeptide(L)' 'MEFVMVQNAQELEATLRRIRPFQKQIEKLREVETNPQNHRLSAGGFLAEIDRMNLEVRGYLSIHPSELIEQIAEGSR' A
#
# COMPACT_ATOMS: atom_id res chain seq x y z
N MET A 1 -4.99 1.47 14.10
CA MET A 1 -4.80 2.21 12.84
C MET A 1 -5.71 1.55 11.83
N GLU A 2 -6.82 2.19 11.45
CA GLU A 2 -7.73 1.65 10.44
C GLU A 2 -7.03 1.63 9.08
N PHE A 3 -7.08 0.47 8.42
CA PHE A 3 -6.64 0.31 7.05
C PHE A 3 -7.89 0.34 6.18
N VAL A 4 -8.03 1.41 5.41
CA VAL A 4 -9.15 1.58 4.49
C VAL A 4 -8.76 0.92 3.18
N MET A 5 -9.51 -0.11 2.79
CA MET A 5 -9.45 -0.73 1.48
C MET A 5 -9.64 0.34 0.40
N VAL A 6 -8.78 0.37 -0.62
CA VAL A 6 -8.85 1.37 -1.71
C VAL A 6 -10.09 1.15 -2.56
N GLN A 7 -11.06 2.06 -2.48
CA GLN A 7 -12.34 2.00 -3.18
C GLN A 7 -12.56 3.18 -4.14
N ASN A 8 -11.73 4.22 -4.04
CA ASN A 8 -11.85 5.41 -4.89
C ASN A 8 -10.49 6.07 -5.14
N ALA A 9 -10.48 7.07 -6.03
CA ALA A 9 -9.27 7.79 -6.41
C ALA A 9 -8.60 8.53 -5.23
N GLN A 10 -9.38 9.04 -4.27
CA GLN A 10 -8.83 9.74 -3.10
C GLN A 10 -8.08 8.76 -2.17
N GLU A 11 -8.65 7.58 -1.92
CA GLU A 11 -8.03 6.52 -1.14
C GLU A 11 -6.82 5.92 -1.85
N LEU A 12 -6.87 5.80 -3.18
CA LEU A 12 -5.71 5.41 -3.99
C LEU A 12 -4.56 6.39 -3.75
N GLU A 13 -4.82 7.69 -3.88
CA GLU A 13 -3.77 8.68 -3.67
C GLU A 13 -3.28 8.72 -2.23
N ALA A 14 -4.19 8.59 -1.25
CA ALA A 14 -3.82 8.49 0.16
C ALA A 14 -2.91 7.28 0.42
N THR A 15 -3.23 6.12 -0.15
CA THR A 15 -2.45 4.88 0.00
C THR A 15 -1.07 5.00 -0.67
N LEU A 16 -1.01 5.56 -1.88
CA LEU A 16 0.26 5.86 -2.55
C LEU A 16 1.12 6.85 -1.75
N ARG A 17 0.52 7.87 -1.13
CA ARG A 17 1.24 8.79 -0.24
C ARG A 17 1.73 8.09 1.03
N ARG A 18 0.97 7.13 1.57
CA ARG A 18 1.37 6.33 2.73
C ARG A 18 2.54 5.39 2.42
N ILE A 19 2.64 4.82 1.21
CA ILE A 19 3.75 3.93 0.82
C ILE A 19 5.10 4.67 0.80
N ARG A 20 5.14 5.91 0.30
CA ARG A 20 6.38 6.69 0.10
C ARG A 20 7.29 6.80 1.33
N PRO A 21 6.81 7.19 2.54
CA PRO A 21 7.67 7.27 3.72
C PRO A 21 8.25 5.92 4.13
N PHE A 22 7.54 4.80 3.95
CA PHE A 22 8.08 3.46 4.23
C PHE A 22 9.25 3.14 3.31
N GLN A 23 9.13 3.43 2.02
CA GLN A 23 10.22 3.27 1.05
C GLN A 23 11.45 4.11 1.44
N LYS A 24 11.25 5.38 1.81
CA LYS A 24 12.34 6.25 2.28
C LYS A 24 13.03 5.71 3.54
N GLN A 25 12.29 5.12 4.47
CA GLN A 25 12.91 4.52 5.66
C GLN A 25 13.75 3.28 5.30
N ILE A 26 13.30 2.45 4.37
CA ILE A 26 14.09 1.32 3.87
C ILE A 26 15.34 1.81 3.16
N GLU A 27 15.24 2.83 2.30
CA GLU A 27 16.40 3.47 1.66
C GLU A 27 17.39 3.97 2.71
N LYS A 28 16.91 4.66 3.75
CA LYS A 28 17.77 5.13 4.83
C LYS A 28 18.45 3.99 5.58
N LEU A 29 17.72 2.92 5.88
CA LEU A 29 18.27 1.72 6.52
C LEU A 29 19.37 1.07 5.67
N ARG A 30 19.28 1.12 4.33
CA ARG A 30 20.33 0.62 3.45
C ARG A 30 21.63 1.42 3.53
N GLU A 31 21.55 2.71 3.87
CA GLU A 31 22.72 3.57 4.03
C GLU A 31 23.39 3.40 5.39
N VAL A 32 22.60 3.23 6.46
CA VAL A 32 23.10 3.34 7.84
C VAL A 32 23.34 2.00 8.54
N GLU A 33 22.59 0.95 8.17
CA GLU A 33 22.74 -0.36 8.81
C GLU A 33 23.75 -1.22 8.05
N THR A 34 24.89 -1.47 8.68
CA THR A 34 26.02 -2.20 8.09
C THR A 34 25.91 -3.71 8.26
N ASN A 35 25.12 -4.16 9.26
CA ASN A 35 24.88 -5.58 9.49
C ASN A 35 23.69 -6.07 8.65
N PRO A 36 23.89 -7.02 7.72
CA PRO A 36 22.82 -7.49 6.84
C PRO A 36 21.65 -8.15 7.56
N GLN A 37 21.88 -8.79 8.71
CA GLN A 37 20.82 -9.41 9.50
C GLN A 37 19.96 -8.36 10.19
N ASN A 38 20.59 -7.34 10.81
CA ASN A 38 19.87 -6.22 11.42
C ASN A 38 19.08 -5.43 10.37
N HIS A 39 19.65 -5.24 9.18
CA HIS A 39 18.97 -4.59 8.07
C HIS A 39 17.69 -5.34 7.71
N ARG A 40 17.76 -6.67 7.50
CA ARG A 40 16.59 -7.49 7.17
C ARG A 40 15.53 -7.45 8.26
N LEU A 41 15.92 -7.56 9.52
CA LEU A 41 14.98 -7.50 10.65
C LEU A 41 14.29 -6.14 10.75
N SER A 42 15.04 -5.04 10.56
CA SER A 42 14.51 -3.68 10.62
C SER A 42 13.63 -3.33 9.42
N ALA A 43 14.03 -3.76 8.21
CA ALA A 43 13.30 -3.48 6.97
C ALA A 43 12.04 -4.35 6.82
N GLY A 44 12.02 -5.54 7.42
CA GLY A 44 10.95 -6.53 7.22
C GLY A 44 9.55 -6.01 7.53
N GLY A 45 9.38 -5.27 8.63
CA GLY A 45 8.08 -4.68 8.98
C GLY A 45 7.61 -3.63 7.97
N PHE A 46 8.53 -2.81 7.45
CA PHE A 46 8.18 -1.82 6.43
C PHE A 46 7.83 -2.48 5.10
N LEU A 47 8.59 -3.51 4.69
CA LEU A 47 8.34 -4.25 3.45
C LEU A 47 6.97 -4.95 3.48
N ALA A 48 6.63 -5.63 4.58
CA ALA A 48 5.34 -6.30 4.73
C ALA A 48 4.16 -5.32 4.61
N GLU A 49 4.30 -4.12 5.17
CA GLU A 49 3.26 -3.09 5.11
C GLU A 49 3.13 -2.46 3.71
N ILE A 50 4.26 -2.28 3.00
CA ILE A 50 4.26 -1.89 1.58
C ILE A 50 3.57 -2.94 0.72
N ASP A 51 3.88 -4.22 0.92
CA ASP A 51 3.28 -5.33 0.16
C ASP A 51 1.76 -5.37 0.34
N ARG A 52 1.29 -5.21 1.57
CA ARG A 52 -0.13 -5.13 1.91
C ARG A 52 -0.83 -3.96 1.21
N MET A 53 -0.26 -2.76 1.26
CA MET A 53 -0.83 -1.58 0.59
C MET A 53 -0.78 -1.70 -0.95
N ASN A 54 0.30 -2.25 -1.51
CA ASN A 54 0.40 -2.49 -2.95
C ASN A 54 -0.62 -3.51 -3.44
N LEU A 55 -0.96 -4.51 -2.62
CA LEU A 55 -2.04 -5.45 -2.93
C LEU A 55 -3.39 -4.74 -3.08
N GLU A 56 -3.70 -3.80 -2.19
CA GLU A 56 -4.93 -2.99 -2.26
C GLU A 56 -4.95 -2.07 -3.49
N VAL A 57 -3.84 -1.37 -3.74
CA VAL A 57 -3.67 -0.51 -4.92
C VAL A 57 -3.86 -1.32 -6.20
N ARG A 58 -3.23 -2.49 -6.29
CA ARG A 58 -3.37 -3.40 -7.43
C ARG A 58 -4.82 -3.86 -7.58
N GLY A 59 -5.49 -4.20 -6.47
CA GLY A 59 -6.89 -4.57 -6.46
C GLY A 59 -7.77 -3.50 -7.12
N TYR A 60 -7.67 -2.26 -6.62
CA TYR A 60 -8.42 -1.13 -7.17
C TYR A 60 -8.12 -0.87 -8.65
N LEU A 61 -6.84 -0.82 -9.03
CA LEU A 61 -6.43 -0.51 -10.41
C LEU A 61 -6.71 -1.64 -11.41
N SER A 62 -6.99 -2.86 -10.94
CA SER A 62 -7.34 -3.98 -11.81
C SER A 62 -8.78 -3.96 -12.29
N ILE A 63 -9.64 -3.13 -11.68
CA ILE A 63 -11.06 -3.00 -12.00
C ILE A 63 -11.25 -1.77 -12.90
N HIS A 64 -11.94 -1.94 -14.04
CA HIS A 64 -12.28 -0.80 -14.89
C HIS A 64 -13.34 0.09 -14.21
N PRO A 65 -13.27 1.43 -14.30
CA PRO A 65 -14.23 2.32 -13.64
C PRO A 65 -15.71 2.02 -13.95
N SER A 66 -16.02 1.53 -15.16
CA SER A 66 -17.38 1.13 -15.53
C SER A 66 -17.90 -0.07 -14.73
N GLU A 67 -17.04 -1.02 -14.36
CA GLU A 67 -17.40 -2.19 -13.56
C GLU A 67 -17.58 -1.81 -12.07
N LEU A 68 -16.85 -0.79 -11.62
CA LEU A 68 -16.97 -0.28 -10.24
C LEU A 68 -18.35 0.38 -10.00
N ILE A 69 -18.91 1.03 -11.02
CA ILE A 69 -20.25 1.65 -10.96
C ILE A 69 -21.34 0.59 -10.79
N GLU A 70 -21.19 -0.57 -11.44
CA GLU A 70 -22.13 -1.69 -11.34
C GLU A 70 -22.12 -2.32 -9.94
N GLN A 71 -20.94 -2.52 -9.34
CA GLN A 71 -20.82 -3.08 -7.99
C GLN A 71 -21.42 -2.18 -6.89
N ILE A 72 -21.27 -0.85 -7.03
CA ILE A 72 -21.90 0.11 -6.11
C ILE A 72 -23.43 0.08 -6.25
N ALA A 73 -23.94 -0.06 -7.48
CA ALA A 73 -25.37 -0.13 -7.75
C ALA A 73 -26.00 -1.44 -7.25
N GLU A 74 -25.28 -2.56 -7.28
CA GLU A 74 -25.74 -3.86 -6.80
C GLU A 74 -25.69 -3.99 -5.28
N GLY A 75 -24.69 -3.42 -4.61
CA GLY A 75 -24.58 -3.41 -3.14
C GLY A 75 -25.58 -2.48 -2.42
N SER A 76 -26.34 -1.69 -3.17
CA SER A 76 -27.36 -0.75 -2.65
C SER A 76 -28.80 -1.28 -2.77
N ARG A 77 -28.99 -2.54 -3.19
CA ARG A 77 -30.28 -3.25 -3.23
C ARG A 77 -30.39 -4.24 -2.08
#